data_AF-A0A2D6SY10-F1
#
_entry.id   AF-A0A2D6SY10-F1
#
_cell.length_a   1.000
_cell.length_b   1.000
_cell.length_c   1.000
_cell.angle_alpha   90.00
_cell.angle_beta   90.00
_cell.angle_gamma   90.00
#
_symmetry.space_group_name_H-M   'P 1'
#
loop_
_entity.id
_entity.type
_entity.pdbx_description
1 polymer ?
#
loop_
_entity_poly.entity_id
_entity_poly.type
_entity_poly.pdbx_seq_one_letter_code
_entity_poly.pdbx_strand_id
1 'polypeptide(L)'
;MPVTLSQFAQSLTVETAFTVLAVAKSLQAQGKDVVELEIGDSPFDSTLSAKSTGVSAIQENQSHYCPSPGIPAFREAAARFVQNEF
;
A
#
# COMPACT_ATOMS: atom_id res chain seq x y z
N MET A 1 26.39 -23.61 -0.06
CA MET A 1 26.60 -22.95 -1.37
C MET A 1 26.03 -21.54 -1.29
N PRO A 2 26.69 -20.51 -1.83
CA PRO A 2 26.11 -19.17 -1.89
C PRO A 2 24.89 -19.17 -2.81
N VAL A 3 23.83 -18.48 -2.40
CA VAL A 3 22.63 -18.29 -3.22
C VAL A 3 22.99 -17.36 -4.38
N THR A 4 22.70 -17.78 -5.62
CA THR A 4 22.91 -16.96 -6.82
C THR A 4 21.57 -16.37 -7.25
N LEU A 5 21.51 -15.04 -7.35
CA LEU A 5 20.33 -14.32 -7.82
C LEU A 5 20.25 -14.35 -9.36
N SER A 6 19.04 -14.21 -9.90
CA SER A 6 18.83 -14.06 -11.34
C SER A 6 19.40 -12.73 -11.86
N GLN A 7 19.69 -12.66 -13.16
CA GLN A 7 20.16 -11.43 -13.80
C GLN A 7 19.17 -10.26 -13.63
N PHE A 8 17.86 -10.53 -13.70
CA PHE A 8 16.83 -9.53 -13.46
C PHE A 8 16.91 -8.95 -12.04
N ALA A 9 17.00 -9.81 -11.03
CA ALA A 9 17.10 -9.37 -9.64
C ALA A 9 18.37 -8.54 -9.40
N GLN A 10 19.47 -8.86 -10.09
CA GLN A 10 20.72 -8.08 -10.03
C GLN A 10 20.61 -6.70 -10.70
N SER A 11 19.69 -6.50 -11.65
CA SER A 11 19.48 -5.21 -12.31
C SER A 11 18.60 -4.22 -11.53
N LEU A 12 17.99 -4.65 -10.43
CA LEU A 12 17.15 -3.78 -9.62
C LEU A 12 17.99 -2.76 -8.85
N THR A 13 17.56 -1.50 -8.87
CA THR A 13 18.12 -0.43 -8.07
C THR A 13 17.30 -0.18 -6.81
N VAL A 14 17.89 0.45 -5.81
CA VAL A 14 17.21 0.78 -4.56
C VAL A 14 16.15 1.87 -4.75
N GLU A 15 15.08 1.77 -3.97
CA GLU A 15 14.10 2.85 -3.83
C GLU A 15 14.70 3.98 -2.98
N THR A 16 14.85 5.16 -3.57
CA THR A 16 15.53 6.29 -2.93
C THR A 16 14.67 7.00 -1.89
N ALA A 17 13.34 6.93 -1.99
CA ALA A 17 12.45 7.61 -1.04
C ALA A 17 12.66 7.12 0.40
N PHE A 18 12.85 5.82 0.61
CA PHE A 18 13.14 5.25 1.93
C PHE A 18 14.51 5.66 2.50
N THR A 19 15.48 5.98 1.63
CA THR A 19 16.77 6.51 2.07
C THR A 19 16.61 7.89 2.68
N VAL A 20 15.80 8.75 2.05
CA VAL A 20 15.47 10.09 2.56
C VAL A 20 14.67 9.99 3.86
N LEU A 21 13.69 9.09 3.93
CA LEU A 21 12.92 8.84 5.16
C LEU A 21 13.82 8.44 6.33
N ALA A 22 14.80 7.55 6.12
CA ALA A 22 15.73 7.15 7.17
C ALA A 22 16.55 8.34 7.70
N VAL A 23 16.98 9.24 6.82
CA VAL A 23 17.67 10.48 7.19
C VAL A 23 16.72 11.41 7.96
N ALA A 24 15.48 11.60 7.49
CA ALA A 24 14.47 12.41 8.17
C ALA A 24 14.22 11.92 9.60
N LYS A 25 14.01 10.61 9.80
CA LYS A 25 13.85 10.00 11.13
C LYS A 25 15.08 10.18 12.01
N SER A 26 16.29 10.06 11.44
CA SER A 26 17.53 10.30 12.19
C SER A 26 17.65 11.76 12.67
N LEU A 27 17.28 12.72 11.83
CA LEU A 27 17.29 14.14 12.16
C LEU A 27 16.23 14.48 13.23
N GLN A 28 15.03 13.92 13.12
CA GLN A 28 13.98 14.05 14.14
C GLN A 28 14.42 13.48 15.49
N ALA A 29 15.07 12.31 15.50
CA ALA A 29 15.61 11.70 16.72
C ALA A 29 16.71 12.56 17.39
N GLN A 30 17.38 13.42 16.62
CA GLN A 30 18.33 14.41 17.12
C GLN A 30 17.64 15.71 17.61
N GLY A 31 16.31 15.77 17.61
CA GLY A 31 15.54 16.93 18.04
C GLY A 31 15.38 18.04 17.00
N LYS A 32 15.67 17.76 15.71
CA LYS A 32 15.42 18.72 14.64
C LYS A 32 13.96 18.72 14.23
N ASP A 33 13.45 19.89 13.89
CA ASP A 33 12.16 20.06 13.23
C ASP A 33 12.31 19.69 11.74
N VAL A 34 11.53 18.72 11.28
CA VAL A 34 11.64 18.12 9.94
C VAL A 34 10.26 17.97 9.33
N VAL A 35 10.05 18.56 8.16
CA VAL A 35 8.84 18.40 7.35
C VAL A 35 9.09 17.30 6.31
N GLU A 36 8.38 16.19 6.42
CA GLU A 36 8.45 15.05 5.51
C GLU A 36 7.59 15.33 4.26
N LEU A 37 8.20 15.34 3.08
CA LEU A 37 7.55 15.57 1.77
C LEU A 37 7.97 14.51 0.72
N GLU A 38 8.69 13.49 1.16
CA GLU A 38 9.31 12.47 0.32
C GLU A 38 8.49 11.18 0.21
N ILE A 39 7.56 10.93 1.14
CA ILE A 39 6.73 9.73 1.19
C ILE A 39 5.29 10.05 0.80
N GLY A 40 4.76 9.28 -0.17
CA GLY A 40 3.38 9.39 -0.63
C GLY A 40 2.35 8.62 0.20
N ASP A 41 2.64 8.34 1.47
CA ASP A 41 1.70 7.69 2.38
C ASP A 41 0.66 8.70 2.87
N SER A 42 -0.59 8.27 2.95
CA SER A 42 -1.67 9.11 3.43
C SER A 42 -1.51 9.33 4.93
N PRO A 43 -1.52 10.57 5.43
CA PRO A 43 -1.56 10.83 6.87
C PRO A 43 -2.92 10.48 7.49
N PHE A 44 -3.93 10.17 6.66
CA PHE A 44 -5.29 9.84 7.09
C PHE A 44 -5.51 8.34 7.13
N ASP A 45 -6.12 7.92 8.23
CA ASP A 45 -6.66 6.58 8.41
C ASP A 45 -7.70 6.19 7.35
N SER A 46 -7.82 4.87 7.10
CA SER A 46 -8.95 4.33 6.35
C SER A 46 -10.30 4.69 6.99
N THR A 47 -11.31 4.91 6.15
CA THR A 47 -12.65 5.32 6.59
C THR A 47 -13.31 4.28 7.49
N LEU A 48 -14.21 4.73 8.38
CA LEU A 48 -14.96 3.83 9.28
C LEU A 48 -15.75 2.77 8.49
N SER A 49 -16.34 3.16 7.36
CA SER A 49 -17.09 2.22 6.50
C SER A 49 -16.19 1.12 5.95
N ALA A 50 -14.99 1.46 5.48
CA ALA A 50 -14.05 0.46 4.97
C ALA A 50 -13.59 -0.50 6.09
N LYS A 51 -13.24 0.06 7.26
CA LYS A 51 -12.86 -0.71 8.45
C LYS A 51 -13.98 -1.67 8.87
N SER A 52 -15.23 -1.20 8.99
CA SER A 52 -16.36 -2.04 9.43
C SER A 52 -16.68 -3.15 8.44
N THR A 53 -16.72 -2.86 7.14
CA THR A 53 -17.03 -3.89 6.12
C THR A 53 -15.94 -4.95 6.03
N GLY A 54 -14.66 -4.57 6.19
CA GLY A 54 -13.56 -5.52 6.28
C GLY A 54 -13.69 -6.47 7.48
N VAL A 55 -14.05 -5.95 8.65
CA VAL A 55 -14.31 -6.77 9.84
C VAL A 55 -15.48 -7.74 9.62
N SER A 56 -16.60 -7.26 9.05
CA SER A 56 -17.75 -8.13 8.74
C SER A 56 -17.37 -9.25 7.77
N ALA A 57 -16.62 -8.96 6.70
CA ALA A 57 -16.18 -9.97 5.75
C ALA A 57 -15.34 -11.08 6.43
N ILE A 58 -14.48 -10.71 7.38
CA ILE A 58 -13.72 -11.68 8.18
C ILE A 58 -14.67 -12.52 9.05
N GLN A 59 -15.62 -11.89 9.76
CA GLN A 59 -16.59 -12.58 10.62
C GLN A 59 -17.50 -13.53 9.82
N GLU A 60 -17.82 -13.19 8.58
CA GLU A 60 -18.61 -13.99 7.65
C GLU A 60 -17.80 -15.08 6.93
N ASN A 61 -16.52 -15.25 7.26
CA ASN A 61 -15.60 -16.21 6.64
C ASN A 61 -15.44 -16.01 5.11
N GLN A 62 -15.42 -14.77 4.63
CA GLN A 62 -15.09 -14.43 3.24
C GLN A 62 -13.57 -14.57 2.98
N SER A 63 -13.03 -15.78 3.14
CA SER A 63 -11.58 -16.08 3.17
C SER A 63 -11.14 -17.10 2.11
N HIS A 64 -12.05 -17.51 1.22
CA HIS A 64 -11.77 -18.47 0.16
C HIS A 64 -11.35 -17.79 -1.15
N TYR A 65 -10.85 -18.59 -2.09
CA TYR A 65 -10.44 -18.10 -3.39
C TYR A 65 -11.54 -17.29 -4.08
N CYS A 66 -11.14 -16.15 -4.65
CA CYS A 66 -11.96 -15.39 -5.58
C CYS A 66 -11.50 -15.67 -7.02
N PRO A 67 -12.33 -15.35 -8.03
CA PRO A 67 -11.90 -15.41 -9.42
C PRO A 67 -10.61 -14.61 -9.64
N SER A 68 -9.70 -15.09 -10.49
CA SER A 68 -8.42 -14.40 -10.77
C SER A 68 -8.55 -12.91 -11.14
N PRO A 69 -9.60 -12.47 -11.85
CA PRO A 69 -9.81 -11.04 -12.12
C PRO A 69 -10.28 -10.21 -10.91
N GLY A 70 -10.60 -10.83 -9.77
CA GLY A 70 -11.20 -10.20 -8.59
C GLY A 70 -12.71 -10.45 -8.45
N ILE A 71 -13.28 -10.01 -7.32
CA ILE A 71 -14.70 -10.19 -6.98
C ILE A 71 -15.59 -9.40 -7.95
N PRO A 72 -16.60 -10.01 -8.59
CA PRO A 72 -17.46 -9.34 -9.58
C PRO A 72 -18.09 -8.03 -9.07
N ALA A 73 -18.65 -8.04 -7.87
CA ALA A 73 -19.29 -6.86 -7.27
C ALA A 73 -18.32 -5.67 -7.10
N PHE A 74 -17.06 -5.94 -6.74
CA PHE A 74 -16.03 -4.89 -6.64
C PHE A 74 -15.67 -4.32 -8.01
N ARG A 75 -15.53 -5.18 -9.02
CA ARG A 75 -15.24 -4.76 -10.40
C ARG A 75 -16.35 -3.87 -10.97
N GLU A 76 -17.61 -4.22 -10.74
CA GLU A 76 -18.75 -3.40 -11.14
C GLU A 76 -18.79 -2.06 -10.41
N ALA A 77 -18.50 -2.04 -9.10
CA ALA A 77 -18.44 -0.81 -8.32
C ALA A 77 -17.32 0.12 -8.82
N ALA A 78 -16.15 -0.42 -9.13
CA ALA A 78 -15.04 0.34 -9.71
C ALA A 78 -15.41 0.93 -11.09
N ALA A 79 -16.06 0.15 -11.95
CA ALA A 79 -16.52 0.64 -13.25
C ALA A 79 -17.53 1.79 -13.11
N ARG A 80 -18.52 1.65 -12.22
CA ARG A 80 -19.49 2.72 -11.93
C ARG A 80 -18.82 3.97 -11.36
N PHE A 81 -17.84 3.80 -10.48
CA PHE A 81 -17.09 4.93 -9.91
C PHE A 81 -16.40 5.73 -11.02
N VAL A 82 -15.63 5.06 -11.88
CA VAL A 82 -14.93 5.72 -12.99
C VAL A 82 -15.91 6.39 -13.96
N GLN A 83 -17.05 5.74 -14.27
CA GLN A 83 -18.08 6.31 -15.14
C GLN A 83 -18.76 7.56 -14.56
N ASN A 84 -18.87 7.66 -13.24
CA ASN A 84 -19.52 8.80 -12.60
C ASN A 84 -18.55 9.98 -12.41
N GLU A 85 -17.27 9.70 -12.22
CA GLU A 85 -16.23 10.70 -11.97
C GLU A 85 -15.76 11.39 -13.26
N PHE A 86 -15.85 10.70 -14.41
CA PHE A 86 -15.35 11.16 -15.72
C PHE A 86 -16.41 11.02 -16.82
#